data_AF-A0A2B7GRZ6-F1
#
_entry.id   AF-A0A2B7GRZ6-F1
#
_cell.length_a   1.000
_cell.length_b   1.000
_cell.length_c   1.000
_cell.angle_alpha   90.00
_cell.angle_beta   90.00
_cell.angle_gamma   90.00
#
_symmetry.space_group_name_H-M   'P 1'
#
loop_
_entity.id
_entity.type
_entity.pdbx_description
1 polymer ?
#
loop_
_entity_poly.entity_id
_entity_poly.type
_entity_poly.pdbx_seq_one_letter_code
_entity_poly.pdbx_strand_id
1 'polypeptide(L)'
;MDATADELAGVVDLFGGLTREELERALAEAAYRADGQAVDDGALETAIDEALESFALVRYDLAGRDETSTTADDEALLVPGPTAFPTVPEHAEDLPHILDVERRRPAREPLGEAARERFVAAADEAVTKGDAARLRTLLDVSYDIEAWAPVDLADERTRLEDTLEE
;
A
#
# COMPACT_ATOMS: atom_id res chain seq x y z
N MET A 1 -6.94 3.42 -18.13
CA MET A 1 -7.16 4.31 -16.98
C MET A 1 -5.85 4.35 -16.22
N ASP A 2 -5.33 5.54 -15.92
CA ASP A 2 -4.14 5.70 -15.09
C ASP A 2 -4.62 6.12 -13.69
N ALA A 3 -4.67 5.16 -12.76
CA ALA A 3 -5.14 5.42 -11.40
C ALA A 3 -4.04 6.02 -10.54
N THR A 4 -4.36 7.06 -9.78
CA THR A 4 -3.45 7.63 -8.78
C THR A 4 -3.33 6.72 -7.55
N ALA A 5 -2.29 6.90 -6.75
CA ALA A 5 -2.10 6.13 -5.51
C ALA A 5 -3.29 6.28 -4.53
N ASP A 6 -3.88 7.47 -4.46
CA ASP A 6 -5.08 7.74 -3.65
C ASP A 6 -6.33 7.06 -4.20
N GLU A 7 -6.45 6.95 -5.53
CA GLU A 7 -7.52 6.21 -6.19
C GLU A 7 -7.40 4.70 -5.97
N LEU A 8 -6.18 4.15 -6.06
CA LEU A 8 -5.90 2.76 -5.71
C LEU A 8 -6.27 2.50 -4.25
N ALA A 9 -5.80 3.36 -3.34
CA ALA A 9 -6.13 3.27 -1.92
C ALA A 9 -7.64 3.38 -1.66
N GLY A 10 -8.35 4.25 -2.40
CA GLY A 10 -9.81 4.39 -2.32
C GLY A 10 -10.55 3.13 -2.74
N VAL A 11 -10.17 2.52 -3.86
CA VAL A 11 -10.78 1.26 -4.30
C VAL A 11 -10.50 0.15 -3.29
N VAL A 12 -9.27 0.03 -2.80
CA VAL A 12 -8.92 -0.97 -1.78
C VAL A 12 -9.69 -0.74 -0.47
N ASP A 13 -9.89 0.51 -0.06
CA ASP A 13 -10.62 0.89 1.16
C ASP A 13 -12.10 0.46 1.13
N LEU A 14 -12.75 0.49 -0.04
CA LEU A 14 -14.14 0.02 -0.19
C LEU A 14 -14.33 -1.44 0.27
N PHE A 15 -13.28 -2.24 0.17
CA PHE A 15 -13.24 -3.63 0.59
C PHE A 15 -12.47 -3.85 1.90
N GLY A 16 -11.79 -2.82 2.42
CA GLY A 16 -10.88 -2.93 3.57
C GLY A 16 -9.64 -3.81 3.31
N GLY A 17 -9.39 -4.17 2.05
CA GLY A 17 -8.27 -4.98 1.60
C GLY A 17 -8.63 -5.88 0.42
N LEU A 18 -7.79 -5.85 -0.62
CA LEU A 18 -7.96 -6.62 -1.86
C LEU A 18 -6.68 -7.38 -2.20
N THR A 19 -6.78 -8.55 -2.81
CA THR A 19 -5.61 -9.12 -3.50
C THR A 19 -5.31 -8.32 -4.78
N ARG A 20 -4.14 -8.54 -5.37
CA ARG A 20 -3.76 -7.91 -6.65
C ARG A 20 -4.78 -8.19 -7.75
N GLU A 21 -5.15 -9.46 -7.94
CA GLU A 21 -6.17 -9.86 -8.93
C GLU A 21 -7.54 -9.23 -8.65
N GLU A 22 -7.92 -9.06 -7.39
CA GLU A 22 -9.18 -8.41 -7.03
C GLU A 22 -9.15 -6.91 -7.31
N LEU A 23 -8.02 -6.23 -7.06
CA LEU A 23 -7.83 -4.82 -7.37
C LEU A 23 -7.87 -4.56 -8.88
N GLU A 24 -7.17 -5.38 -9.66
CA GLU A 24 -7.21 -5.32 -11.13
C GLU A 24 -8.64 -5.46 -11.67
N ARG A 25 -9.38 -6.46 -11.16
CA ARG A 25 -10.79 -6.67 -11.53
C ARG A 25 -11.66 -5.49 -11.14
N ALA A 26 -11.44 -4.91 -9.97
CA ALA A 26 -12.20 -3.76 -9.49
C ALA A 26 -11.97 -2.51 -10.35
N LEU A 27 -10.71 -2.25 -10.73
CA LEU A 27 -10.35 -1.12 -11.59
C LEU A 27 -10.83 -1.33 -13.03
N ALA A 28 -10.73 -2.55 -13.56
CA ALA A 28 -11.27 -2.88 -14.88
C ALA A 28 -12.78 -2.62 -14.94
N GLU A 29 -13.49 -3.02 -13.91
CA GLU A 29 -14.93 -2.81 -13.80
C GLU A 29 -15.29 -1.32 -13.62
N ALA A 30 -14.49 -0.55 -12.86
CA ALA A 30 -14.65 0.90 -12.73
C ALA A 30 -14.42 1.63 -14.07
N ALA A 31 -13.32 1.30 -14.76
CA ALA A 31 -12.98 1.90 -16.05
C ALA A 31 -14.01 1.59 -17.14
N TYR A 32 -14.54 0.37 -17.14
CA TYR A 32 -15.62 -0.02 -18.03
C TYR A 32 -16.89 0.80 -17.76
N ARG A 33 -17.23 1.06 -16.50
CA ARG A 33 -18.39 1.87 -16.13
C ARG A 33 -18.23 3.36 -16.44
N ALA A 34 -17.02 3.91 -16.30
CA ALA A 34 -16.76 5.32 -16.54
C ALA A 34 -16.90 5.67 -18.03
N ASP A 35 -16.13 5.02 -18.90
CA ASP A 35 -16.04 5.41 -20.32
C ASP A 35 -15.98 4.20 -21.27
N GLY A 36 -16.28 3.00 -20.78
CA GLY A 36 -16.17 1.76 -21.56
C GLY A 36 -14.73 1.42 -21.94
N GLN A 37 -13.73 1.98 -21.25
CA GLN A 37 -12.32 1.77 -21.51
C GLN A 37 -11.79 0.54 -20.75
N ALA A 38 -10.75 -0.07 -21.31
CA ALA A 38 -9.96 -1.06 -20.59
C ALA A 38 -8.90 -0.37 -19.71
N VAL A 39 -8.50 -1.06 -18.64
CA VAL A 39 -7.30 -0.71 -17.90
C VAL A 39 -6.08 -1.14 -18.71
N ASP A 40 -5.02 -0.35 -18.66
CA ASP A 40 -3.73 -0.76 -19.21
C ASP A 40 -2.99 -1.52 -18.10
N ASP A 41 -2.81 -2.82 -18.28
CA ASP A 41 -2.23 -3.69 -17.26
C ASP A 41 -0.82 -3.21 -16.88
N GLY A 42 0.01 -2.76 -17.83
CA GLY A 42 1.37 -2.31 -17.53
C GLY A 42 1.41 -0.99 -16.76
N ALA A 43 0.49 -0.07 -17.07
CA ALA A 43 0.34 1.18 -16.33
C ALA A 43 -0.18 0.92 -14.91
N LEU A 44 -1.14 0.00 -14.75
CA LEU A 44 -1.66 -0.37 -13.44
C LEU A 44 -0.58 -0.99 -12.56
N GLU A 45 0.21 -1.90 -13.10
CA GLU A 45 1.29 -2.53 -12.35
C GLU A 45 2.31 -1.53 -11.84
N THR A 46 2.70 -0.59 -12.71
CA THR A 46 3.60 0.51 -12.33
C THR A 46 2.98 1.36 -11.22
N ALA A 47 1.68 1.67 -11.32
CA ALA A 47 0.98 2.47 -10.31
C ALA A 47 0.89 1.75 -8.94
N ILE A 48 0.70 0.42 -8.93
CA ILE A 48 0.69 -0.38 -7.70
C ILE A 48 2.09 -0.38 -7.07
N ASP A 49 3.14 -0.59 -7.86
CA ASP A 49 4.52 -0.58 -7.37
C ASP A 49 4.90 0.79 -6.80
N GLU A 50 4.53 1.89 -7.48
CA GLU A 50 4.73 3.25 -6.99
C GLU A 50 3.94 3.52 -5.69
N ALA A 51 2.70 3.01 -5.59
CA ALA A 51 1.89 3.13 -4.38
C ALA A 51 2.47 2.34 -3.20
N LEU A 52 3.07 1.17 -3.45
CA LEU A 52 3.78 0.40 -2.44
C LEU A 52 5.11 1.06 -2.04
N GLU A 53 5.84 1.66 -2.98
CA GLU A 53 7.07 2.38 -2.70
C GLU A 53 6.82 3.65 -1.88
N SER A 54 5.73 4.35 -2.15
CA SER A 54 5.32 5.58 -1.45
C SER A 54 4.57 5.31 -0.14
N PHE A 55 4.34 4.05 0.23
CA PHE A 55 3.52 3.65 1.38
C PHE A 55 2.06 4.09 1.30
N ALA A 56 1.55 4.42 0.10
CA ALA A 56 0.14 4.68 -0.13
C ALA A 56 -0.68 3.38 -0.14
N LEU A 57 -0.03 2.26 -0.44
CA LEU A 57 -0.52 0.92 -0.17
C LEU A 57 0.44 0.19 0.75
N VAL A 58 -0.11 -0.70 1.59
CA VAL A 58 0.67 -1.64 2.40
C VAL A 58 0.29 -3.04 1.98
N ARG A 59 1.30 -3.88 1.76
CA ARG A 59 1.12 -5.31 1.55
C ARG A 59 1.00 -6.02 2.89
N TYR A 60 -0.02 -6.85 3.03
CA TYR A 60 -0.34 -7.57 4.25
C TYR A 60 -0.64 -9.03 3.94
N ASP A 61 0.10 -9.92 4.61
CA ASP A 61 -0.10 -11.36 4.49
C ASP A 61 -1.19 -11.86 5.44
N LEU A 62 -2.25 -12.45 4.87
CA LEU A 62 -3.36 -13.05 5.61
C LEU A 62 -3.01 -14.41 6.25
N ALA A 63 -2.04 -15.14 5.67
CA ALA A 63 -1.59 -16.42 6.20
C ALA A 63 -0.71 -16.15 7.41
N GLY A 64 -1.37 -15.84 8.54
CA GLY A 64 -0.73 -15.29 9.72
C GLY A 64 0.55 -16.02 10.10
N ARG A 65 1.69 -15.35 9.89
CA ARG A 65 3.01 -15.58 10.51
C ARG A 65 3.37 -17.04 10.83
N ASP A 66 2.99 -17.99 9.99
CA ASP A 66 3.61 -19.31 10.03
C ASP A 66 4.96 -19.11 9.34
N GLU A 67 6.07 -19.22 10.07
CA GLU A 67 7.44 -18.91 9.62
C GLU A 67 7.88 -19.69 8.36
N THR A 68 7.02 -20.57 7.83
CA THR A 68 7.23 -21.41 6.66
C THR A 68 6.33 -21.08 5.46
N SER A 69 5.33 -20.20 5.60
CA SER A 69 4.49 -19.75 4.49
C SER A 69 4.98 -18.42 3.96
N THR A 70 5.65 -18.45 2.81
CA THR A 70 5.70 -17.28 1.93
C THR A 70 4.43 -17.31 1.11
N THR A 71 3.45 -16.48 1.47
CA THR A 71 2.27 -16.27 0.61
C THR A 71 2.73 -15.73 -0.72
N ALA A 72 2.19 -16.27 -1.82
CA ALA A 72 2.51 -15.76 -3.15
C ALA A 72 2.11 -14.28 -3.23
N ASP A 73 2.85 -13.47 -4.00
CA ASP A 73 2.55 -12.04 -4.17
C ASP A 73 1.09 -11.78 -4.56
N ASP A 74 0.49 -12.69 -5.32
CA ASP A 74 -0.90 -12.59 -5.78
C ASP A 74 -1.95 -12.89 -4.70
N GLU A 75 -1.55 -13.53 -3.60
CA GLU A 75 -2.43 -13.88 -2.47
C GLU A 75 -2.33 -12.89 -1.31
N ALA A 76 -1.30 -12.04 -1.29
CA ALA A 76 -1.17 -10.99 -0.30
C ALA A 76 -2.25 -9.91 -0.49
N LEU A 77 -2.80 -9.40 0.62
CA LEU A 77 -3.70 -8.27 0.58
C LEU A 77 -2.92 -6.97 0.40
N LEU A 78 -3.45 -6.11 -0.45
CA LEU A 78 -3.17 -4.69 -0.47
C LEU A 78 -4.18 -4.01 0.44
N VAL A 79 -3.72 -3.09 1.29
CA VAL A 79 -4.57 -2.23 2.13
C VAL A 79 -4.17 -0.76 1.96
N PRO A 80 -5.07 0.20 2.26
CA PRO A 80 -4.73 1.62 2.20
C PRO A 80 -3.65 1.94 3.22
N GLY A 81 -2.53 2.48 2.76
CA GLY A 81 -1.35 2.74 3.55
C GLY A 81 -1.37 4.08 4.31
N PRO A 82 -0.32 4.36 5.09
CA PRO A 82 -0.21 5.56 5.93
C PRO A 82 -0.14 6.88 5.16
N THR A 83 0.40 6.89 3.94
CA THR A 83 0.58 8.14 3.17
C THR A 83 -0.57 8.44 2.22
N ALA A 84 -1.54 7.53 2.11
CA ALA A 84 -2.69 7.71 1.25
C ALA A 84 -3.77 8.60 1.87
N PHE A 85 -4.45 9.34 1.00
CA PHE A 85 -5.72 9.99 1.26
C PHE A 85 -6.77 9.34 0.35
N PRO A 86 -7.33 8.18 0.76
CA PRO A 86 -8.16 7.35 -0.11
C PRO A 86 -9.28 8.14 -0.78
N THR A 87 -9.32 8.09 -2.11
CA THR A 87 -10.32 8.76 -2.94
C THR A 87 -10.97 7.72 -3.83
N VAL A 88 -12.29 7.58 -3.78
CA VAL A 88 -12.99 6.59 -4.61
C VAL A 88 -13.12 7.15 -6.03
N PRO A 89 -12.65 6.43 -7.07
CA PRO A 89 -12.85 6.85 -8.46
C PRO A 89 -14.33 7.00 -8.81
N GLU A 90 -14.62 7.84 -9.80
CA GLU A 90 -15.99 7.99 -10.31
C GLU A 90 -16.55 6.62 -10.75
N HIS A 91 -17.80 6.33 -10.38
CA HIS A 91 -18.49 5.06 -10.65
C HIS A 91 -17.91 3.81 -9.95
N ALA A 92 -16.95 3.95 -9.03
CA ALA A 92 -16.39 2.83 -8.27
C ALA A 92 -17.14 2.52 -6.95
N GLU A 93 -18.04 3.40 -6.49
CA GLU A 93 -18.72 3.29 -5.18
C GLU A 93 -19.52 1.98 -5.00
N ASP A 94 -20.10 1.46 -6.09
CA ASP A 94 -20.97 0.27 -6.05
C ASP A 94 -20.20 -1.05 -6.30
N LEU A 95 -18.89 -0.98 -6.53
CA LEU A 95 -18.06 -2.17 -6.82
C LEU A 95 -18.20 -3.30 -5.77
N PRO A 96 -18.30 -3.03 -4.45
CA PRO A 96 -18.51 -4.10 -3.47
C PRO A 96 -19.79 -4.91 -3.68
N HIS A 97 -20.83 -4.33 -4.29
CA HIS A 97 -22.07 -5.02 -4.60
C HIS A 97 -22.01 -5.78 -5.92
N ILE A 98 -21.18 -5.31 -6.86
CA ILE A 98 -21.06 -5.87 -8.20
C ILE A 98 -20.10 -7.06 -8.25
N LEU A 99 -18.95 -6.95 -7.57
CA LEU A 99 -17.86 -7.92 -7.69
C LEU A 99 -18.02 -9.14 -6.78
N ASP A 100 -18.99 -9.13 -5.86
CA ASP A 100 -19.22 -10.18 -4.86
C ASP A 100 -17.94 -10.53 -4.06
N VAL A 101 -17.07 -9.54 -3.86
CA VAL A 101 -15.86 -9.66 -3.03
C VAL A 101 -16.21 -9.28 -1.60
N GLU A 102 -15.86 -10.17 -0.66
CA GLU A 102 -16.13 -9.96 0.76
C GLU A 102 -15.30 -8.79 1.31
N ARG A 103 -15.95 -7.91 2.10
CA ARG A 103 -15.24 -6.84 2.81
C ARG A 103 -14.45 -7.40 3.98
N ARG A 104 -13.17 -7.04 4.03
CA ARG A 104 -12.19 -7.45 5.04
C ARG A 104 -11.95 -6.34 6.05
N ARG A 105 -11.47 -6.73 7.23
CA ARG A 105 -11.09 -5.80 8.32
C ARG A 105 -9.82 -6.31 9.00
N PRO A 106 -8.65 -6.20 8.34
CA PRO A 106 -7.39 -6.62 8.91
C PRO A 106 -7.12 -5.87 10.22
N ALA A 107 -6.55 -6.58 11.20
CA ALA A 107 -6.24 -6.01 12.51
C ALA A 107 -5.12 -4.97 12.39
N ARG A 108 -5.26 -3.85 13.09
CA ARG A 108 -4.40 -2.69 12.87
C ARG A 108 -2.95 -2.87 13.33
N GLU A 109 -2.76 -3.64 14.39
CA GLU A 109 -1.44 -3.96 14.93
C GLU A 109 -0.60 -4.80 13.94
N PRO A 110 -1.08 -5.93 13.38
CA PRO A 110 -0.38 -6.65 12.31
C PRO A 110 -0.09 -5.82 11.06
N LEU A 111 -1.00 -4.91 10.67
CA LEU A 111 -0.77 -3.99 9.56
C LEU A 111 0.38 -3.02 9.85
N GLY A 112 0.43 -2.47 11.06
CA GLY A 112 1.51 -1.60 11.50
C GLY A 112 2.86 -2.30 11.44
N GLU A 113 2.92 -3.56 11.90
CA GLU A 113 4.15 -4.36 11.82
C GLU A 113 4.59 -4.60 10.36
N ALA A 114 3.67 -4.94 9.46
CA ALA A 114 3.99 -5.10 8.04
C ALA A 114 4.53 -3.81 7.41
N ALA A 115 3.93 -2.66 7.75
CA ALA A 115 4.41 -1.35 7.32
C ALA A 115 5.81 -1.04 7.89
N ARG A 116 6.05 -1.36 9.17
CA ARG A 116 7.36 -1.19 9.84
C ARG A 116 8.44 -2.06 9.19
N GLU A 117 8.16 -3.34 8.94
CA GLU A 117 9.12 -4.24 8.27
C GLU A 117 9.52 -3.71 6.89
N ARG A 118 8.53 -3.26 6.10
CA ARG A 118 8.77 -2.64 4.79
C ARG A 118 9.55 -1.34 4.88
N PHE A 119 9.27 -0.53 5.90
CA PHE A 119 9.97 0.73 6.20
C PHE A 119 11.44 0.51 6.51
N VAL A 120 11.76 -0.42 7.43
CA VAL A 120 13.13 -0.76 7.79
C VAL A 120 13.91 -1.23 6.55
N ALA A 121 13.32 -2.09 5.73
CA ALA A 121 13.96 -2.54 4.49
C ALA A 121 14.22 -1.37 3.50
N ALA A 122 13.27 -0.44 3.36
CA ALA A 122 13.44 0.74 2.52
C ALA A 122 14.55 1.67 3.03
N ALA A 123 14.63 1.85 4.36
CA ALA A 123 15.64 2.66 5.01
C ALA A 123 17.05 2.07 4.79
N ASP A 124 17.24 0.78 5.06
CA ASP A 124 18.53 0.11 4.87
C ASP A 124 18.98 0.14 3.40
N GLU A 125 18.06 0.00 2.45
CA GLU A 125 18.34 0.14 1.02
C GLU A 125 18.77 1.58 0.66
N ALA A 126 18.05 2.59 1.15
CA ALA A 126 18.35 4.00 0.90
C ALA A 126 19.71 4.41 1.50
N VAL A 127 20.03 3.95 2.72
CA VAL A 127 21.35 4.13 3.35
C VAL A 127 22.44 3.49 2.48
N THR A 128 22.23 2.25 2.05
CA THR A 128 23.19 1.51 1.21
C THR A 128 23.47 2.23 -0.11
N LYS A 129 22.45 2.84 -0.71
CA LYS A 129 22.57 3.61 -1.96
C LYS A 129 23.07 5.05 -1.75
N GLY A 130 23.13 5.52 -0.50
CA GLY A 130 23.41 6.93 -0.19
C GLY A 130 22.33 7.88 -0.70
N ASP A 131 21.08 7.43 -0.77
CA ASP A 131 19.96 8.21 -1.32
C ASP A 131 19.37 9.15 -0.27
N ALA A 132 20.01 10.31 -0.08
CA ALA A 132 19.57 11.31 0.88
C ALA A 132 18.17 11.90 0.59
N ALA A 133 17.68 11.85 -0.65
CA ALA A 133 16.33 12.31 -0.96
C ALA A 133 15.30 11.30 -0.45
N ARG A 134 15.56 10.02 -0.68
CA ARG A 134 14.74 8.92 -0.16
C ARG A 134 14.75 8.86 1.36
N LEU A 135 15.91 9.05 2.01
CA LEU A 135 16.01 9.06 3.48
C LEU A 135 15.14 10.17 4.11
N ARG A 136 15.10 11.37 3.52
CA ARG A 136 14.21 12.45 3.98
C ARG A 136 12.73 12.10 3.81
N THR A 137 12.38 11.48 2.70
CA THR A 137 11.00 11.01 2.48
C THR A 137 10.61 9.96 3.52
N LEU A 138 11.51 9.00 3.80
CA LEU A 138 11.29 7.98 4.82
C LEU A 138 11.17 8.59 6.23
N LEU A 139 11.90 9.66 6.53
CA LEU A 139 11.73 10.37 7.79
C LEU A 139 10.28 10.87 7.97
N ASP A 140 9.69 11.50 6.95
CA ASP A 140 8.29 11.93 6.98
C ASP A 140 7.33 10.72 7.13
N VAL A 141 7.54 9.67 6.32
CA VAL A 141 6.74 8.44 6.36
C VAL A 141 6.77 7.76 7.74
N SER A 142 7.87 7.87 8.49
CA SER A 142 7.95 7.29 9.84
C SER A 142 6.88 7.87 10.78
N TYR A 143 6.60 9.17 10.67
CA TYR A 143 5.53 9.81 11.44
C TYR A 143 4.15 9.38 10.97
N ASP A 144 3.96 9.26 9.65
CA ASP A 144 2.69 8.81 9.08
C ASP A 144 2.37 7.36 9.53
N ILE A 145 3.37 6.48 9.56
CA ILE A 145 3.20 5.09 10.04
C ILE A 145 2.78 5.05 11.51
N GLU A 146 3.45 5.80 12.39
CA GLU A 146 3.12 5.86 13.83
C GLU A 146 1.74 6.48 14.09
N ALA A 147 1.31 7.42 13.24
CA ALA A 147 -0.04 7.96 13.28
C ALA A 147 -1.09 6.97 12.78
N TRP A 148 -0.73 6.15 11.78
CA TRP A 148 -1.62 5.20 11.11
C TRP A 148 -1.84 3.93 11.93
N ALA A 149 -0.83 3.40 12.63
CA ALA A 149 -0.90 2.13 13.37
C ALA A 149 -0.07 2.15 14.66
N PRO A 150 -0.37 1.29 15.66
CA PRO A 150 0.29 1.30 16.97
C PRO A 150 1.69 0.65 16.91
N VAL A 151 2.63 1.29 16.24
CA VAL A 151 4.04 0.89 16.16
C VAL A 151 4.95 2.02 16.62
N ASP A 152 6.18 1.68 16.98
CA ASP A 152 7.22 2.63 17.38
C ASP A 152 8.38 2.56 16.37
N LEU A 153 8.74 3.72 15.83
CA LEU A 153 9.83 3.92 14.86
C LEU A 153 10.86 4.93 15.35
N ALA A 154 10.86 5.28 16.65
CA ALA A 154 11.76 6.30 17.19
C ALA A 154 13.26 5.97 17.00
N ASP A 155 13.64 4.70 17.17
CA ASP A 155 15.02 4.25 16.99
C ASP A 155 15.45 4.33 15.52
N GLU A 156 14.60 3.87 14.60
CA GLU A 156 14.84 3.94 13.16
C GLU A 156 14.94 5.39 12.68
N ARG A 157 14.05 6.26 13.18
CA ARG A 157 14.05 7.70 12.87
C ARG A 157 15.35 8.38 13.32
N THR A 158 15.81 8.10 14.54
CA THR A 158 17.09 8.62 15.04
C THR A 158 18.23 8.19 14.11
N ARG A 159 18.26 6.93 13.67
CA ARG A 159 19.27 6.41 12.73
C ARG A 159 19.23 7.11 11.37
N LEU A 160 18.04 7.42 10.84
CA LEU A 160 17.87 8.18 9.59
C LEU A 160 18.40 9.61 9.72
N GLU A 161 18.07 10.28 10.82
CA GLU A 161 18.53 11.64 11.12
C GLU A 161 20.06 11.69 11.23
N ASP A 162 20.66 10.79 12.02
CA ASP A 162 22.12 10.69 12.14
C ASP A 162 22.80 10.53 10.77
N THR A 163 22.25 9.66 9.91
CA THR A 163 22.80 9.41 8.56
C THR A 163 22.68 10.64 7.64
N LEU A 164 21.65 11.48 7.82
CA LEU A 164 21.45 12.68 7.03
C LEU A 164 22.34 13.85 7.46
N GLU A 165 22.90 13.80 8.67
CA GLU A 165 23.80 14.81 9.24
C GLU A 165 25.30 14.55 8.94
N GLU A 166 25.66 13.34 8.51
CA GLU A 166 27.02 12.94 8.08
C GLU A 166 27.45 13.54 6.72
#